data_AF-A0A178ZI40-F1
#
_entry.id   AF-A0A178ZI40-F1
#
_cell.length_a   1.000
_cell.length_b   1.000
_cell.length_c   1.000
_cell.angle_alpha   90.00
_cell.angle_beta   90.00
_cell.angle_gamma   90.00
#
_symmetry.space_group_name_H-M   'P 1'
#
loop_
_entity.id
_entity.type
_entity.pdbx_description
1 polymer ?
#
loop_
_entity_poly.entity_id
_entity_poly.type
_entity_poly.pdbx_seq_one_letter_code
_entity_poly.pdbx_strand_id
1 'polypeptide(L)'
;MADKRDLEVVIVGAGATGLLVAQGLKLNGIKATVYEREEASVYRTRPREWGMTLHFGQENLAKCIPPELMARLGEAYCDEFYTGTHTSWPMFNGETGEKFFDMQGFNPLRVSRRKLRALLSDGIDVRYGRKIVSVSQSNGSATATFADGSTATGDLIVGCEGVHSYVREALVGKDRAVNAPIDIQMFNTCWTLPADSALLQRKAHPIFRIGYHPMGMSWVTAIQDVKDPDDPATWLFQQCLSWPGKPHAEDFPDQQSKIDFIKSKAEAYAEPWKSAGLHVPADLQVQVDAVTVWRPDMDWSTSPLWPHVTLAGDAAHNMPPFRGQGLNNAFQDAEKLVSELREVTQGSKTLEQAVRAYEDEMKARSLKEIEISMMQSRMVHNWETLMGAPMMKAGMNAYREEVNGHVETASGGEVNGVK
;
A
#
# COMPACT_ATOMS: atom_id res chain seq x y z
N MET A 1 20.13 6.11 -32.77
CA MET A 1 19.13 5.14 -32.25
C MET A 1 19.92 4.15 -31.42
N ALA A 2 19.49 3.85 -30.20
CA ALA A 2 20.12 2.77 -29.43
C ALA A 2 19.78 1.44 -30.12
N ASP A 3 20.73 0.51 -30.19
CA ASP A 3 20.46 -0.82 -30.73
C ASP A 3 19.37 -1.52 -29.90
N LYS A 4 18.47 -2.23 -30.59
CA LYS A 4 17.40 -3.02 -29.98
C LYS A 4 18.04 -4.06 -29.05
N ARG A 5 17.80 -3.94 -27.73
CA ARG A 5 18.41 -4.80 -26.70
C ARG A 5 17.36 -5.71 -26.09
N ASP A 6 17.66 -7.01 -26.05
CA ASP A 6 16.93 -7.96 -25.21
C ASP A 6 17.32 -7.69 -23.75
N LEU A 7 16.33 -7.31 -22.93
CA LEU A 7 16.54 -7.01 -21.51
C LEU A 7 16.19 -8.22 -20.63
N GLU A 8 17.01 -8.45 -19.62
CA GLU A 8 16.76 -9.37 -18.52
C GLU A 8 16.69 -8.60 -17.19
N VAL A 9 15.55 -8.68 -16.51
CA VAL A 9 15.29 -7.99 -15.24
C VAL A 9 15.22 -8.97 -14.08
N VAL A 10 16.01 -8.70 -13.04
CA VAL A 10 15.99 -9.43 -11.78
C VAL A 10 15.14 -8.65 -10.78
N ILE A 11 14.00 -9.21 -10.37
CA ILE A 11 13.09 -8.56 -9.42
C ILE A 11 13.30 -9.20 -8.04
N VAL A 12 13.60 -8.40 -7.03
CA VAL A 12 13.84 -8.88 -5.67
C VAL A 12 12.62 -8.56 -4.81
N GLY A 13 11.82 -9.58 -4.50
CA GLY A 13 10.60 -9.51 -3.71
C GLY A 13 9.34 -9.85 -4.51
N ALA A 14 8.62 -10.90 -4.11
CA ALA A 14 7.34 -11.30 -4.71
C ALA A 14 6.15 -10.66 -3.97
N GLY A 15 6.26 -9.39 -3.61
CA GLY A 15 5.12 -8.57 -3.18
C GLY A 15 4.20 -8.22 -4.36
N ALA A 16 3.09 -7.52 -4.08
CA ALA A 16 2.18 -7.07 -5.14
C ALA A 16 2.90 -6.21 -6.20
N THR A 17 3.82 -5.34 -5.78
CA THR A 17 4.66 -4.52 -6.67
C THR A 17 5.52 -5.36 -7.59
N GLY A 18 6.35 -6.26 -7.04
CA GLY A 18 7.30 -7.05 -7.83
C GLY A 18 6.60 -8.00 -8.79
N LEU A 19 5.48 -8.60 -8.38
CA LEU A 19 4.66 -9.42 -9.27
C LEU A 19 4.01 -8.59 -10.39
N LEU A 20 3.55 -7.37 -10.10
CA LEU A 20 2.97 -6.51 -11.14
C LEU A 20 4.04 -6.02 -12.13
N VAL A 21 5.24 -5.67 -11.66
CA VAL A 21 6.38 -5.38 -12.54
C VAL A 21 6.64 -6.59 -13.44
N ALA A 22 6.69 -7.81 -12.89
CA ALA A 22 6.92 -9.02 -13.67
C ALA A 22 5.84 -9.28 -14.71
N GLN A 23 4.55 -9.08 -14.37
CA GLN A 23 3.45 -9.18 -15.32
C GLN A 23 3.57 -8.14 -16.45
N GLY A 24 3.88 -6.88 -16.12
CA GLY A 24 4.04 -5.83 -17.12
C GLY A 24 5.22 -6.08 -18.05
N LEU A 25 6.35 -6.57 -17.53
CA LEU A 25 7.50 -6.96 -18.33
C LEU A 25 7.16 -8.14 -19.25
N LYS A 26 6.49 -9.18 -18.73
CA LYS A 26 6.04 -10.33 -19.51
C LYS A 26 5.09 -9.93 -20.63
N LEU A 27 4.13 -9.05 -20.36
CA LEU A 27 3.19 -8.50 -21.35
C LEU A 27 3.91 -7.80 -22.50
N ASN A 28 5.09 -7.23 -22.24
CA ASN A 28 5.92 -6.53 -23.22
C ASN A 28 7.08 -7.38 -23.76
N GLY A 29 7.10 -8.69 -23.49
CA GLY A 29 8.13 -9.60 -23.98
C GLY A 29 9.52 -9.39 -23.36
N ILE A 30 9.63 -8.69 -22.23
CA ILE A 30 10.88 -8.49 -21.50
C ILE A 30 11.06 -9.64 -20.51
N LYS A 31 12.24 -10.28 -20.53
CA LYS A 31 12.55 -11.40 -19.64
C LYS A 31 12.67 -10.90 -18.21
N ALA A 32 11.97 -11.54 -17.28
CA ALA A 32 12.05 -11.22 -15.87
C ALA A 32 11.98 -12.47 -15.00
N THR A 33 12.72 -12.49 -13.89
CA THR A 33 12.62 -13.51 -12.84
C THR A 33 12.45 -12.83 -11.49
N VAL A 34 11.51 -13.31 -10.69
CA VAL A 34 11.24 -12.79 -9.35
C VAL A 34 11.90 -13.68 -8.31
N TYR A 35 12.61 -13.09 -7.36
CA TYR A 35 13.29 -13.78 -6.26
C TYR A 35 12.62 -13.40 -4.94
N GLU A 36 12.12 -14.39 -4.20
CA GLU A 36 11.39 -14.19 -2.94
C GLU A 36 12.14 -14.85 -1.79
N ARG A 37 12.32 -14.11 -0.70
CA ARG A 37 13.10 -14.56 0.46
C ARG A 37 12.46 -15.74 1.21
N GLU A 38 11.13 -15.82 1.19
CA GLU A 38 10.39 -16.87 1.87
C GLU A 38 10.28 -18.15 1.03
N GLU A 39 10.24 -19.29 1.72
CA GLU A 39 9.84 -20.56 1.09
C GLU A 39 8.39 -20.49 0.61
N ALA A 40 8.10 -21.20 -0.48
CA ALA A 40 6.78 -21.16 -1.13
C ALA A 40 5.64 -21.56 -0.17
N SER A 41 5.89 -22.50 0.75
CA SER A 41 4.92 -22.93 1.76
C SER A 41 4.55 -21.80 2.70
N VAL A 42 5.55 -21.10 3.26
CA VAL A 42 5.36 -19.96 4.18
C VAL A 42 4.75 -18.77 3.46
N TYR A 43 5.24 -18.46 2.26
CA TYR A 43 4.80 -17.32 1.46
C TYR A 43 3.30 -17.34 1.17
N ARG A 44 2.74 -18.53 0.89
CA ARG A 44 1.32 -18.74 0.54
C ARG A 44 0.40 -18.73 1.76
N THR A 45 0.92 -19.03 2.94
CA THR A 45 0.13 -19.19 4.18
C THR A 45 0.57 -18.25 5.29
N ARG A 46 1.02 -17.04 4.94
CA ARG A 46 1.44 -16.02 5.94
C ARG A 46 0.31 -15.84 6.97
N PRO A 47 0.58 -16.00 8.28
CA PRO A 47 -0.45 -15.85 9.30
C PRO A 47 -0.89 -14.39 9.42
N ARG A 48 0.03 -13.44 9.20
CA ARG A 48 -0.25 -12.01 9.27
C ARG A 48 -0.76 -11.49 7.91
N GLU A 49 -2.07 -11.54 7.75
CA GLU A 49 -2.79 -11.10 6.54
C GLU A 49 -3.61 -9.84 6.84
N TRP A 50 -3.78 -8.98 5.82
CA TRP A 50 -4.74 -7.89 5.83
C TRP A 50 -5.03 -7.43 4.40
N GLY A 51 -6.10 -6.68 4.23
CA GLY A 51 -6.61 -6.23 2.95
C GLY A 51 -6.08 -4.85 2.63
N MET A 52 -6.01 -4.56 1.35
CA MET A 52 -5.56 -3.27 0.83
C MET A 52 -6.68 -2.64 0.02
N THR A 53 -6.65 -1.32 -0.02
CA THR A 53 -7.60 -0.55 -0.81
C THR A 53 -6.98 -0.21 -2.15
N LEU A 54 -7.62 -0.66 -3.23
CA LEU A 54 -7.22 -0.43 -4.61
C LEU A 54 -8.23 0.53 -5.27
N HIS A 55 -7.78 1.73 -5.61
CA HIS A 55 -8.60 2.80 -6.23
C HIS A 55 -7.97 3.23 -7.56
N PHE A 56 -7.28 4.36 -7.67
CA PHE A 56 -6.64 4.79 -8.92
C PHE A 56 -5.59 3.79 -9.44
N GLY A 57 -5.01 2.96 -8.55
CA GLY A 57 -4.07 1.91 -8.93
C GLY A 57 -4.67 0.87 -9.88
N GLN A 58 -6.01 0.76 -9.98
CA GLN A 58 -6.69 -0.13 -10.93
C GLN A 58 -6.31 0.18 -12.38
N GLU A 59 -6.13 1.46 -12.73
CA GLU A 59 -5.75 1.86 -14.09
C GLU A 59 -4.32 1.42 -14.43
N ASN A 60 -3.40 1.52 -13.48
CA ASN A 60 -2.02 1.09 -13.65
C ASN A 60 -1.91 -0.44 -13.68
N LEU A 61 -2.69 -1.13 -12.85
CA LEU A 61 -2.84 -2.58 -12.88
C LEU A 61 -3.28 -3.06 -14.27
N ALA A 62 -4.35 -2.48 -14.82
CA ALA A 62 -4.92 -2.88 -16.11
C ALA A 62 -3.94 -2.72 -17.30
N LYS A 63 -2.97 -1.80 -17.20
CA LYS A 63 -1.91 -1.63 -18.21
C LYS A 63 -0.76 -2.63 -18.09
N CYS A 64 -0.64 -3.30 -16.95
CA CYS A 64 0.46 -4.20 -16.64
C CYS A 64 0.07 -5.68 -16.64
N ILE A 65 -1.21 -6.02 -16.81
CA ILE A 65 -1.69 -7.40 -16.84
C ILE A 65 -2.46 -7.65 -18.13
N PRO A 66 -2.46 -8.90 -18.64
CA PRO A 66 -3.22 -9.21 -19.84
C PRO A 66 -4.74 -9.30 -19.55
N PRO A 67 -5.61 -9.17 -20.57
CA PRO A 67 -7.06 -9.13 -20.40
C PRO A 67 -7.65 -10.32 -19.64
N GLU A 68 -7.08 -11.52 -19.82
CA GLU A 68 -7.51 -12.73 -19.13
C GLU A 68 -7.29 -12.67 -17.62
N LEU A 69 -6.23 -12.01 -17.17
CA LEU A 69 -5.96 -11.83 -15.74
C LEU A 69 -6.81 -10.72 -15.16
N MET A 70 -7.07 -9.66 -15.95
CA MET A 70 -7.99 -8.58 -15.57
C MET A 70 -9.42 -9.09 -15.37
N ALA A 71 -9.90 -10.01 -16.22
CA ALA A 71 -11.20 -10.64 -16.09
C ALA A 71 -11.35 -11.45 -14.78
N ARG A 72 -10.22 -11.86 -14.19
CA ARG A 72 -10.14 -12.63 -12.94
C ARG A 72 -9.84 -11.77 -11.71
N LEU A 73 -9.86 -10.44 -11.83
CA LEU A 73 -9.53 -9.54 -10.72
C LEU A 73 -10.42 -9.76 -9.48
N GLY A 74 -11.66 -10.24 -9.66
CA GLY A 74 -12.55 -10.63 -8.56
C GLY A 74 -11.98 -11.72 -7.64
N GLU A 75 -11.12 -12.60 -8.14
CA GLU A 75 -10.41 -13.61 -7.33
C GLU A 75 -9.51 -12.97 -6.27
N ALA A 76 -9.09 -11.70 -6.45
CA ALA A 76 -8.26 -10.99 -5.49
C ALA A 76 -9.08 -10.29 -4.39
N TYR A 77 -10.41 -10.25 -4.47
CA TYR A 77 -11.23 -9.47 -3.55
C TYR A 77 -11.27 -10.08 -2.15
N CYS A 78 -11.30 -9.21 -1.14
CA CYS A 78 -11.57 -9.63 0.23
C CYS A 78 -12.96 -10.28 0.38
N ASP A 79 -13.90 -9.89 -0.47
CA ASP A 79 -15.21 -10.51 -0.57
C ASP A 79 -15.55 -10.75 -2.05
N GLU A 80 -15.47 -12.01 -2.46
CA GLU A 80 -15.73 -12.45 -3.83
C GLU A 80 -17.24 -12.56 -4.14
N PHE A 81 -18.09 -12.60 -3.12
CA PHE A 81 -19.55 -12.71 -3.26
C PHE A 81 -20.21 -11.34 -3.37
N TYR A 82 -19.50 -10.27 -3.02
CA TYR A 82 -20.04 -8.92 -3.06
C TYR A 82 -20.00 -8.34 -4.48
N THR A 83 -21.18 -8.08 -5.05
CA THR A 83 -21.35 -7.55 -6.42
C THR A 83 -21.77 -6.07 -6.47
N GLY A 84 -21.83 -5.39 -5.33
CA GLY A 84 -22.24 -3.98 -5.27
C GLY A 84 -21.13 -3.00 -5.66
N THR A 85 -21.50 -1.77 -5.99
CA THR A 85 -20.57 -0.67 -6.24
C THR A 85 -20.64 0.37 -5.11
N HIS A 86 -19.52 1.04 -4.85
CA HIS A 86 -19.46 2.10 -3.83
C HIS A 86 -18.90 3.37 -4.42
N THR A 87 -19.71 4.42 -4.40
CA THR A 87 -19.27 5.75 -4.84
C THR A 87 -18.64 6.54 -3.70
N SER A 88 -18.64 6.03 -2.47
CA SER A 88 -18.22 6.80 -1.32
C SER A 88 -17.68 5.98 -0.15
N TRP A 89 -16.92 6.66 0.72
CA TRP A 89 -16.39 6.11 1.96
C TRP A 89 -16.90 6.88 3.17
N PRO A 90 -17.72 6.24 4.02
CA PRO A 90 -18.25 6.90 5.20
C PRO A 90 -17.21 6.96 6.34
N MET A 91 -17.14 8.11 6.99
CA MET A 91 -16.35 8.37 8.19
C MET A 91 -17.28 8.66 9.36
N PHE A 92 -16.96 8.07 10.51
CA PHE A 92 -17.83 8.07 11.67
C PHE A 92 -17.12 8.63 12.90
N ASN A 93 -17.90 9.23 13.78
CA ASN A 93 -17.49 9.47 15.16
C ASN A 93 -17.45 8.12 15.87
N GLY A 94 -16.26 7.72 16.30
CA GLY A 94 -16.01 6.47 16.99
C GLY A 94 -16.71 6.40 18.35
N GLU A 95 -16.97 7.54 19.01
CA GLU A 95 -17.64 7.59 20.32
C GLU A 95 -19.16 7.49 20.21
N THR A 96 -19.78 8.20 19.24
CA THR A 96 -21.25 8.26 19.11
C THR A 96 -21.81 7.29 18.07
N GLY A 97 -20.97 6.82 17.14
CA GLY A 97 -21.37 5.99 15.99
C GLY A 97 -21.99 6.81 14.85
N GLU A 98 -22.10 8.12 14.98
CA GLU A 98 -22.72 8.99 13.97
C GLU A 98 -21.78 9.20 12.79
N LYS A 99 -22.33 9.07 11.57
CA LYS A 99 -21.61 9.44 10.35
C LYS A 99 -21.50 10.96 10.27
N PHE A 100 -20.28 11.48 10.16
CA PHE A 100 -20.06 12.92 10.01
C PHE A 100 -19.53 13.32 8.63
N PHE A 101 -18.99 12.38 7.84
CA PHE A 101 -18.48 12.68 6.51
C PHE A 101 -18.58 11.50 5.57
N ASP A 102 -18.66 11.79 4.28
CA ASP A 102 -18.81 10.80 3.23
C ASP A 102 -17.91 11.15 2.04
N MET A 103 -16.78 10.48 1.92
CA MET A 103 -15.77 10.76 0.91
C MET A 103 -16.17 10.13 -0.44
N GLN A 104 -16.77 10.93 -1.32
CA GLN A 104 -17.18 10.57 -2.68
C GLN A 104 -16.00 10.35 -3.65
N GLY A 105 -16.23 9.54 -4.67
CA GLY A 105 -15.45 9.51 -5.91
C GLY A 105 -14.42 8.39 -6.06
N PHE A 106 -14.44 7.36 -5.19
CA PHE A 106 -13.29 6.45 -5.07
C PHE A 106 -13.42 5.05 -5.70
N ASN A 107 -14.58 4.67 -6.29
CA ASN A 107 -14.96 3.28 -6.67
C ASN A 107 -14.00 2.19 -6.19
N PRO A 108 -13.89 2.02 -4.86
CA PRO A 108 -12.73 1.40 -4.29
C PRO A 108 -12.94 -0.08 -4.13
N LEU A 109 -11.92 -0.84 -4.50
CA LEU A 109 -11.88 -2.28 -4.31
C LEU A 109 -11.08 -2.60 -3.06
N ARG A 110 -11.55 -3.60 -2.31
CA ARG A 110 -10.77 -4.19 -1.22
C ARG A 110 -10.21 -5.52 -1.70
N VAL A 111 -8.90 -5.59 -1.79
CA VAL A 111 -8.15 -6.75 -2.26
C VAL A 111 -7.37 -7.38 -1.12
N SER A 112 -7.39 -8.70 -1.03
CA SER A 112 -6.58 -9.45 -0.07
C SER A 112 -5.14 -9.54 -0.58
N ARG A 113 -4.14 -9.27 0.27
CA ARG A 113 -2.72 -9.36 -0.13
C ARG A 113 -2.36 -10.74 -0.66
N ARG A 114 -2.77 -11.81 0.01
CA ARG A 114 -2.58 -13.20 -0.46
C ARG A 114 -3.29 -13.47 -1.77
N LYS A 115 -4.58 -13.14 -1.88
CA LYS A 115 -5.35 -13.44 -3.10
C LYS A 115 -4.78 -12.66 -4.30
N LEU A 116 -4.43 -11.38 -4.10
CA LEU A 116 -3.78 -10.55 -5.12
C LEU A 116 -2.40 -11.10 -5.54
N ARG A 117 -1.57 -11.53 -4.60
CA ARG A 117 -0.28 -12.18 -4.92
C ARG A 117 -0.49 -13.48 -5.69
N ALA A 118 -1.47 -14.30 -5.31
CA ALA A 118 -1.79 -15.53 -6.01
C ALA A 118 -2.19 -15.24 -7.47
N LEU A 119 -3.10 -14.29 -7.69
CA LEU A 119 -3.50 -13.85 -9.02
C LEU A 119 -2.31 -13.33 -9.84
N LEU A 120 -1.55 -12.37 -9.31
CA LEU A 120 -0.44 -11.75 -10.02
C LEU A 120 0.76 -12.69 -10.25
N SER A 121 0.86 -13.79 -9.51
CA SER A 121 1.91 -14.81 -9.73
C SER A 121 1.63 -15.75 -10.90
N ASP A 122 0.43 -15.70 -11.49
CA ASP A 122 0.05 -16.61 -12.57
C ASP A 122 0.96 -16.43 -13.80
N GLY A 123 1.63 -17.52 -14.16
CA GLY A 123 2.60 -17.56 -15.25
C GLY A 123 3.85 -16.70 -15.06
N ILE A 124 4.20 -16.32 -13.83
CA ILE A 124 5.45 -15.62 -13.49
C ILE A 124 6.47 -16.61 -12.92
N ASP A 125 7.73 -16.50 -13.35
CA ASP A 125 8.83 -17.28 -12.76
C ASP A 125 9.24 -16.69 -11.40
N VAL A 126 8.79 -17.33 -10.33
CA VAL A 126 9.11 -16.96 -8.94
C VAL A 126 10.05 -18.01 -8.32
N ARG A 127 11.24 -17.57 -7.91
CA ARG A 127 12.26 -18.35 -7.20
C ARG A 127 12.16 -18.05 -5.71
N TYR A 128 11.52 -18.96 -4.97
CA TYR A 128 11.37 -18.90 -3.52
C TYR A 128 12.64 -19.32 -2.76
N GLY A 129 12.73 -18.97 -1.48
CA GLY A 129 13.89 -19.27 -0.62
C GLY A 129 15.12 -18.42 -0.90
N ARG A 130 14.97 -17.29 -1.62
CA ARG A 130 16.06 -16.46 -2.15
C ARG A 130 16.15 -15.14 -1.40
N LYS A 131 16.70 -15.19 -0.19
CA LYS A 131 16.95 -13.97 0.61
C LYS A 131 18.18 -13.26 0.08
N ILE A 132 18.03 -12.06 -0.47
CA ILE A 132 19.17 -11.27 -0.94
C ILE A 132 20.09 -10.87 0.23
N VAL A 133 21.38 -10.88 -0.03
CA VAL A 133 22.43 -10.47 0.93
C VAL A 133 23.52 -9.62 0.30
N SER A 134 23.55 -9.48 -1.03
CA SER A 134 24.45 -8.58 -1.73
C SER A 134 23.90 -8.16 -3.09
N VAL A 135 24.24 -6.96 -3.51
CA VAL A 135 24.01 -6.41 -4.86
C VAL A 135 25.32 -5.82 -5.35
N SER A 136 25.67 -6.09 -6.59
CA SER A 136 26.82 -5.49 -7.27
C SER A 136 26.46 -5.19 -8.71
N GLN A 137 27.16 -4.27 -9.36
CA GLN A 137 27.11 -4.11 -10.80
C GLN A 137 28.52 -4.17 -11.41
N SER A 138 28.61 -4.75 -12.60
CA SER A 138 29.84 -4.77 -13.39
C SER A 138 29.50 -4.98 -14.86
N ASN A 139 30.33 -4.47 -15.76
CA ASN A 139 30.26 -4.75 -17.20
C ASN A 139 28.87 -4.53 -17.83
N GLY A 140 28.13 -3.50 -17.39
CA GLY A 140 26.81 -3.19 -17.95
C GLY A 140 25.67 -4.11 -17.47
N SER A 141 25.84 -4.78 -16.34
CA SER A 141 24.87 -5.68 -15.71
C SER A 141 24.93 -5.56 -14.18
N ALA A 142 23.86 -6.00 -13.50
CA ALA A 142 23.83 -6.12 -12.04
C ALA A 142 23.58 -7.56 -11.59
N THR A 143 24.19 -7.93 -10.45
CA THR A 143 24.13 -9.27 -9.86
C THR A 143 23.63 -9.20 -8.42
N ALA A 144 22.55 -9.93 -8.14
CA ALA A 144 22.06 -10.23 -6.81
C ALA A 144 22.72 -11.51 -6.29
N THR A 145 23.18 -11.50 -5.04
CA THR A 145 23.65 -12.70 -4.33
C THR A 145 22.69 -13.02 -3.20
N PHE A 146 22.32 -14.28 -3.06
CA PHE A 146 21.38 -14.76 -2.05
C PHE A 146 22.09 -15.48 -0.91
N ALA A 147 21.40 -15.63 0.22
CA ALA A 147 21.93 -16.19 1.46
C ALA A 147 22.44 -17.64 1.32
N ASP A 148 21.94 -18.38 0.33
CA ASP A 148 22.38 -19.74 0.00
C ASP A 148 23.62 -19.77 -0.91
N GLY A 149 24.19 -18.62 -1.25
CA GLY A 149 25.34 -18.46 -2.14
C GLY A 149 25.00 -18.46 -3.63
N SER A 150 23.74 -18.69 -4.02
CA SER A 150 23.31 -18.56 -5.41
C SER A 150 23.30 -17.10 -5.86
N THR A 151 23.37 -16.90 -7.17
CA THR A 151 23.37 -15.57 -7.78
C THR A 151 22.37 -15.47 -8.92
N ALA A 152 21.94 -14.25 -9.21
CA ALA A 152 21.15 -13.90 -10.38
C ALA A 152 21.69 -12.62 -11.00
N THR A 153 21.99 -12.66 -12.30
CA THR A 153 22.53 -11.53 -13.05
C THR A 153 21.54 -11.11 -14.12
N GLY A 154 21.35 -9.81 -14.29
CA GLY A 154 20.51 -9.23 -15.34
C GLY A 154 21.00 -7.83 -15.71
N ASP A 155 20.35 -7.22 -16.69
CA ASP A 155 20.62 -5.84 -17.08
C ASP A 155 20.15 -4.85 -16.01
N LEU A 156 19.11 -5.21 -15.25
CA LEU A 156 18.55 -4.37 -14.19
C LEU A 156 18.11 -5.23 -13.00
N ILE A 157 18.44 -4.79 -11.79
CA ILE A 157 17.83 -5.26 -10.55
C ILE A 157 16.78 -4.24 -10.08
N VAL A 158 15.58 -4.73 -9.75
CA VAL A 158 14.51 -3.93 -9.16
C VAL A 158 14.21 -4.42 -7.75
N GLY A 159 14.50 -3.59 -6.75
CA GLY A 159 14.16 -3.87 -5.35
C GLY A 159 12.68 -3.64 -5.07
N CYS A 160 11.94 -4.72 -4.79
CA CYS A 160 10.51 -4.78 -4.50
C CYS A 160 10.21 -5.48 -3.16
N GLU A 161 11.20 -5.62 -2.29
CA GLU A 161 11.16 -6.45 -1.07
C GLU A 161 10.62 -5.72 0.18
N GLY A 162 10.05 -4.53 -0.03
CA GLY A 162 9.26 -3.80 0.94
C GLY A 162 10.06 -2.92 1.89
N VAL A 163 9.45 -2.62 3.04
CA VAL A 163 9.94 -1.61 3.99
C VAL A 163 11.35 -1.86 4.54
N HIS A 164 11.86 -3.11 4.52
CA HIS A 164 13.21 -3.46 4.98
C HIS A 164 14.14 -3.81 3.80
N SER A 165 14.11 -3.00 2.75
CA SER A 165 14.79 -3.27 1.49
C SER A 165 16.32 -3.29 1.63
N TYR A 166 16.93 -4.43 1.30
CA TYR A 166 18.38 -4.55 1.19
C TYR A 166 18.89 -3.88 -0.07
N VAL A 167 18.15 -3.97 -1.19
CA VAL A 167 18.50 -3.25 -2.43
C VAL A 167 18.56 -1.75 -2.18
N ARG A 168 17.67 -1.21 -1.33
CA ARG A 168 17.73 0.18 -0.90
C ARG A 168 19.00 0.46 -0.08
N GLU A 169 19.29 -0.37 0.92
CA GLU A 169 20.53 -0.27 1.69
C GLU A 169 21.78 -0.26 0.81
N ALA A 170 21.81 -1.10 -0.23
CA ALA A 170 22.92 -1.17 -1.18
C ALA A 170 23.04 0.12 -2.03
N LEU A 171 21.93 0.71 -2.44
CA LEU A 171 21.91 1.92 -3.25
C LEU A 171 22.35 3.17 -2.47
N VAL A 172 21.81 3.34 -1.26
CA VAL A 172 21.93 4.62 -0.51
C VAL A 172 22.80 4.55 0.73
N GLY A 173 23.28 3.35 1.08
CA GLY A 173 23.99 3.08 2.33
C GLY A 173 23.03 2.79 3.48
N LYS A 174 23.49 1.94 4.42
CA LYS A 174 22.69 1.45 5.56
C LYS A 174 22.03 2.57 6.36
N ASP A 175 22.78 3.60 6.74
CA ASP A 175 22.29 4.68 7.60
C ASP A 175 21.16 5.49 6.93
N ARG A 176 21.22 5.65 5.60
CA ARG A 176 20.23 6.43 4.86
C ARG A 176 19.02 5.60 4.43
N ALA A 177 19.10 4.28 4.48
CA ALA A 177 18.01 3.38 4.11
C ALA A 177 17.02 3.09 5.25
N VAL A 178 17.29 3.60 6.46
CA VAL A 178 16.49 3.39 7.67
C VAL A 178 15.15 4.12 7.55
N ASN A 179 14.03 3.44 7.81
CA ASN A 179 12.74 4.12 7.93
C ASN A 179 12.68 4.89 9.26
N ALA A 180 12.28 6.15 9.21
CA ALA A 180 12.07 6.97 10.38
C ALA A 180 10.70 6.63 11.00
N PRO A 181 10.61 6.33 12.31
CA PRO A 181 9.33 6.20 12.98
C PRO A 181 8.64 7.57 13.03
N ILE A 182 7.31 7.53 13.01
CA ILE A 182 6.47 8.68 13.33
C ILE A 182 5.73 8.38 14.63
N ASP A 183 5.21 9.41 15.28
CA ASP A 183 4.59 9.30 16.61
C ASP A 183 3.18 8.68 16.55
N ILE A 184 3.04 7.53 15.88
CA ILE A 184 1.80 6.78 15.71
C ILE A 184 2.12 5.29 15.77
N GLN A 185 1.37 4.59 16.61
CA GLN A 185 1.39 3.14 16.75
C GLN A 185 0.14 2.56 16.09
N MET A 186 0.21 1.30 15.67
CA MET A 186 -0.97 0.57 15.21
C MET A 186 -0.95 -0.89 15.62
N PHE A 187 -2.15 -1.43 15.80
CA PHE A 187 -2.46 -2.84 15.61
C PHE A 187 -3.10 -3.01 14.24
N ASN A 188 -2.66 -4.00 13.47
CA ASN A 188 -3.34 -4.40 12.24
C ASN A 188 -3.35 -5.93 12.12
N THR A 189 -4.49 -6.53 12.44
CA THR A 189 -4.69 -7.98 12.52
C THR A 189 -6.13 -8.33 12.13
N CYS A 190 -6.45 -9.62 12.04
CA CYS A 190 -7.77 -10.08 11.64
C CYS A 190 -8.33 -11.11 12.62
N TRP A 191 -9.64 -11.10 12.82
CA TRP A 191 -10.36 -12.15 13.55
C TRP A 191 -11.80 -12.30 13.06
N THR A 192 -12.38 -13.47 13.31
CA THR A 192 -13.80 -13.75 13.07
C THR A 192 -14.64 -13.21 14.22
N LEU A 193 -15.92 -12.94 13.96
CA LEU A 193 -16.86 -12.45 14.96
C LEU A 193 -18.02 -13.43 15.11
N PRO A 194 -18.73 -13.44 16.26
CA PRO A 194 -20.04 -14.07 16.34
C PRO A 194 -20.98 -13.58 15.23
N ALA A 195 -21.88 -14.43 14.74
CA ALA A 195 -22.65 -14.17 13.53
C ALA A 195 -23.46 -12.87 13.58
N ASP A 196 -24.10 -12.59 14.71
CA ASP A 196 -24.82 -11.36 15.02
C ASP A 196 -23.91 -10.12 15.01
N SER A 197 -22.71 -10.21 15.58
CA SER A 197 -21.69 -9.15 15.49
C SER A 197 -21.20 -8.94 14.06
N ALA A 198 -20.96 -10.02 13.30
CA ALA A 198 -20.55 -9.97 11.89
C ALA A 198 -21.62 -9.32 10.99
N LEU A 199 -22.90 -9.68 11.19
CA LEU A 199 -24.03 -9.07 10.51
C LEU A 199 -24.17 -7.58 10.85
N LEU A 200 -23.91 -7.19 12.11
CA LEU A 200 -23.87 -5.78 12.49
C LEU A 200 -22.74 -5.03 11.78
N GLN A 201 -21.56 -5.64 11.62
CA GLN A 201 -20.49 -5.05 10.80
C GLN A 201 -20.96 -4.79 9.38
N ARG A 202 -21.53 -5.83 8.75
CA ARG A 202 -21.98 -5.81 7.36
C ARG A 202 -23.07 -4.79 7.11
N LYS A 203 -24.02 -4.67 8.03
CA LYS A 203 -25.12 -3.69 7.97
C LYS A 203 -24.61 -2.26 8.02
N ALA A 204 -23.58 -1.99 8.81
CA ALA A 204 -22.99 -0.65 8.90
C ALA A 204 -22.26 -0.25 7.62
N HIS A 205 -21.46 -1.14 7.04
CA HIS A 205 -20.91 -0.98 5.70
C HIS A 205 -20.41 -2.33 5.15
N PRO A 206 -20.68 -2.67 3.87
CA PRO A 206 -20.42 -4.01 3.36
C PRO A 206 -18.95 -4.32 3.07
N ILE A 207 -18.08 -3.31 2.96
CA ILE A 207 -16.67 -3.48 2.57
C ILE A 207 -15.68 -3.06 3.67
N PHE A 208 -15.72 -1.80 4.08
CA PHE A 208 -14.80 -1.19 5.05
C PHE A 208 -15.47 0.00 5.73
N ARG A 209 -15.07 0.32 6.97
CA ARG A 209 -15.41 1.58 7.62
C ARG A 209 -14.29 2.07 8.53
N ILE A 210 -14.35 3.36 8.87
CA ILE A 210 -13.39 4.02 9.75
C ILE A 210 -14.10 4.87 10.80
N GLY A 211 -13.74 4.66 12.06
CA GLY A 211 -14.20 5.44 13.20
C GLY A 211 -13.06 6.24 13.78
N TYR A 212 -13.22 7.56 13.86
CA TYR A 212 -12.27 8.45 14.52
C TYR A 212 -12.81 8.86 15.89
N HIS A 213 -11.99 8.78 16.93
CA HIS A 213 -12.45 9.02 18.30
C HIS A 213 -11.85 10.32 18.86
N PRO A 214 -12.57 11.06 19.73
CA PRO A 214 -12.04 12.18 20.50
C PRO A 214 -10.75 11.92 21.30
N MET A 215 -10.41 10.65 21.51
CA MET A 215 -9.16 10.22 22.18
C MET A 215 -7.94 10.29 21.24
N GLY A 216 -8.11 10.79 20.01
CA GLY A 216 -7.06 10.81 19.00
C GLY A 216 -6.80 9.43 18.37
N MET A 217 -7.79 8.53 18.36
CA MET A 217 -7.65 7.17 17.83
C MET A 217 -8.41 7.01 16.51
N SER A 218 -7.91 6.13 15.64
CA SER A 218 -8.61 5.69 14.43
C SER A 218 -8.79 4.19 14.45
N TRP A 219 -10.00 3.72 14.15
CA TRP A 219 -10.33 2.31 14.09
C TRP A 219 -10.99 1.94 12.76
N VAL A 220 -10.23 1.25 11.95
CA VAL A 220 -10.70 0.62 10.71
C VAL A 220 -11.20 -0.79 11.01
N THR A 221 -12.43 -1.07 10.57
CA THR A 221 -12.96 -2.43 10.48
C THR A 221 -13.33 -2.71 9.03
N ALA A 222 -12.81 -3.79 8.47
CA ALA A 222 -13.05 -4.15 7.08
C ALA A 222 -13.14 -5.65 6.90
N ILE A 223 -13.86 -6.07 5.87
CA ILE A 223 -13.89 -7.48 5.52
C ILE A 223 -12.55 -7.88 4.92
N GLN A 224 -12.06 -9.03 5.36
CA GLN A 224 -10.79 -9.61 4.94
C GLN A 224 -10.96 -10.86 4.09
N ASP A 225 -11.90 -11.72 4.46
CA ASP A 225 -12.22 -12.93 3.73
C ASP A 225 -13.66 -13.35 4.06
N VAL A 226 -14.40 -13.79 3.05
CA VAL A 226 -15.71 -14.42 3.22
C VAL A 226 -15.55 -15.86 2.76
N LYS A 227 -15.57 -16.81 3.70
CA LYS A 227 -15.41 -18.23 3.38
C LYS A 227 -16.74 -18.86 2.94
N ASP A 228 -17.81 -18.52 3.65
CA ASP A 228 -19.18 -18.95 3.35
C ASP A 228 -20.10 -17.73 3.47
N PRO A 229 -20.74 -17.27 2.38
CA PRO A 229 -21.63 -16.11 2.42
C PRO A 229 -22.90 -16.36 3.24
N ASP A 230 -23.27 -17.61 3.50
CA ASP A 230 -24.47 -17.98 4.26
C ASP A 230 -24.17 -18.23 5.76
N ASP A 231 -22.89 -18.29 6.16
CA ASP A 231 -22.46 -18.40 7.56
C ASP A 231 -21.59 -17.19 7.99
N PRO A 232 -22.21 -16.13 8.56
CA PRO A 232 -21.50 -14.94 9.01
C PRO A 232 -20.42 -15.16 10.07
N ALA A 233 -20.48 -16.26 10.82
CA ALA A 233 -19.44 -16.56 11.82
C ALA A 233 -18.10 -16.96 11.17
N THR A 234 -18.11 -17.33 9.89
CA THR A 234 -16.90 -17.65 9.12
C THR A 234 -16.23 -16.42 8.52
N TRP A 235 -16.87 -15.25 8.55
CA TRP A 235 -16.34 -14.04 7.93
C TRP A 235 -15.19 -13.50 8.75
N LEU A 236 -14.08 -13.26 8.07
CA LEU A 236 -12.88 -12.71 8.68
C LEU A 236 -12.87 -11.19 8.52
N PHE A 237 -12.65 -10.47 9.62
CA PHE A 237 -12.58 -9.01 9.63
C PHE A 237 -11.17 -8.54 9.97
N GLN A 238 -10.62 -7.66 9.13
CA GLN A 238 -9.46 -6.85 9.47
C GLN A 238 -9.86 -5.77 10.46
N GLN A 239 -9.00 -5.60 11.45
CA GLN A 239 -9.11 -4.62 12.52
C GLN A 239 -7.80 -3.86 12.58
N CYS A 240 -7.86 -2.58 12.26
CA CYS A 240 -6.72 -1.69 12.28
C CYS A 240 -7.00 -0.53 13.23
N LEU A 241 -6.44 -0.60 14.43
CA LEU A 241 -6.56 0.41 15.48
C LEU A 241 -5.23 1.17 15.57
N SER A 242 -5.26 2.49 15.48
CA SER A 242 -4.06 3.34 15.57
C SER A 242 -4.24 4.48 16.56
N TRP A 243 -3.14 4.87 17.20
CA TRP A 243 -3.09 5.92 18.22
C TRP A 243 -1.72 6.63 18.21
N PRO A 244 -1.66 7.90 18.63
CA PRO A 244 -0.41 8.63 18.74
C PRO A 244 0.32 8.29 20.05
N GLY A 245 1.65 8.36 20.04
CA GLY A 245 2.46 8.17 21.24
C GLY A 245 2.23 6.85 21.97
N LYS A 246 2.28 6.92 23.30
CA LYS A 246 2.19 5.75 24.17
C LYS A 246 0.78 5.13 24.22
N PRO A 247 0.67 3.81 24.45
CA PRO A 247 1.77 2.86 24.65
C PRO A 247 2.47 2.47 23.34
N HIS A 248 3.79 2.33 23.38
CA HIS A 248 4.59 1.73 22.31
C HIS A 248 4.66 0.20 22.46
N ALA A 249 5.26 -0.48 21.49
CA ALA A 249 5.41 -1.94 21.50
C ALA A 249 6.06 -2.47 22.79
N GLU A 250 7.07 -1.77 23.29
CA GLU A 250 7.82 -2.09 24.51
C GLU A 250 7.05 -1.82 25.81
N ASP A 251 5.98 -1.02 25.78
CA ASP A 251 5.15 -0.73 26.95
C ASP A 251 4.15 -1.88 27.24
N PHE A 252 4.03 -2.87 26.34
CA PHE A 252 3.20 -4.06 26.51
C PHE A 252 4.03 -5.25 27.02
N PRO A 253 3.84 -5.69 28.29
CA PRO A 253 4.66 -6.78 28.86
C PRO A 253 4.38 -8.15 28.23
N ASP A 254 3.20 -8.38 27.65
CA ASP A 254 2.77 -9.66 27.11
C ASP A 254 1.64 -9.52 26.05
N GLN A 255 1.09 -10.64 25.57
CA GLN A 255 -0.05 -10.63 24.64
C GLN A 255 -1.36 -10.26 25.34
N GLN A 256 -1.54 -10.67 26.59
CA GLN A 256 -2.79 -10.42 27.33
C GLN A 256 -3.03 -8.92 27.52
N SER A 257 -2.00 -8.16 27.86
CA SER A 257 -2.06 -6.69 27.98
C SER A 257 -2.43 -5.98 26.67
N LYS A 258 -2.10 -6.54 25.50
CA LYS A 258 -2.54 -6.01 24.20
C LYS A 258 -4.02 -6.29 23.96
N ILE A 259 -4.47 -7.50 24.29
CA ILE A 259 -5.88 -7.89 24.22
C ILE A 259 -6.72 -7.01 25.16
N ASP A 260 -6.26 -6.81 26.39
CA ASP A 260 -6.93 -5.96 27.39
C ASP A 260 -6.97 -4.49 26.94
N PHE A 261 -5.89 -4.00 26.30
CA PHE A 261 -5.90 -2.67 25.70
C PHE A 261 -6.95 -2.56 24.60
N ILE A 262 -7.03 -3.52 23.66
CA ILE A 262 -8.05 -3.52 22.61
C ILE A 262 -9.46 -3.47 23.22
N LYS A 263 -9.74 -4.30 24.23
CA LYS A 263 -11.04 -4.33 24.92
C LYS A 263 -11.35 -3.02 25.63
N SER A 264 -10.38 -2.46 26.35
CA SER A 264 -10.51 -1.16 27.01
C SER A 264 -10.84 -0.04 26.02
N LYS A 265 -10.22 -0.04 24.82
CA LYS A 265 -10.56 0.93 23.77
C LYS A 265 -11.92 0.63 23.15
N ALA A 266 -12.28 -0.64 22.96
CA ALA A 266 -13.58 -1.04 22.44
C ALA A 266 -14.73 -0.53 23.30
N GLU A 267 -14.58 -0.51 24.62
CA GLU A 267 -15.63 -0.03 25.54
C GLU A 267 -16.02 1.44 25.31
N ALA A 268 -15.05 2.27 24.91
CA ALA A 268 -15.22 3.69 24.62
C ALA A 268 -15.82 3.94 23.22
N TYR A 269 -15.68 2.99 22.29
CA TYR A 269 -16.26 3.12 20.96
C TYR A 269 -17.76 2.76 20.96
N ALA A 270 -18.49 3.34 20.02
CA ALA A 270 -19.85 2.95 19.68
C ALA A 270 -19.88 1.64 18.88
N GLU A 271 -21.08 1.09 18.74
CA GLU A 271 -21.30 -0.01 17.81
C GLU A 271 -21.09 0.46 16.36
N PRO A 272 -20.52 -0.38 15.48
CA PRO A 272 -20.19 -1.80 15.71
C PRO A 272 -18.76 -2.09 16.18
N TRP A 273 -17.94 -1.07 16.47
CA TRP A 273 -16.55 -1.26 16.89
C TRP A 273 -16.46 -1.85 18.30
N LYS A 274 -17.38 -1.45 19.18
CA LYS A 274 -17.49 -2.02 20.52
C LYS A 274 -17.58 -3.53 20.50
N SER A 275 -18.59 -4.08 19.84
CA SER A 275 -18.74 -5.52 19.72
C SER A 275 -17.57 -6.17 18.98
N ALA A 276 -17.01 -5.52 17.95
CA ALA A 276 -15.85 -6.06 17.24
C ALA A 276 -14.62 -6.24 18.15
N GLY A 277 -14.31 -5.24 18.97
CA GLY A 277 -13.18 -5.25 19.88
C GLY A 277 -13.39 -6.11 21.12
N LEU A 278 -14.61 -6.16 21.68
CA LEU A 278 -14.91 -7.02 22.83
C LEU A 278 -14.84 -8.52 22.50
N HIS A 279 -15.13 -8.89 21.24
CA HIS A 279 -15.01 -10.26 20.74
C HIS A 279 -13.61 -10.62 20.23
N VAL A 280 -12.57 -9.82 20.50
CA VAL A 280 -11.19 -10.21 20.18
C VAL A 280 -10.85 -11.54 20.89
N PRO A 281 -10.32 -12.55 20.19
CA PRO A 281 -9.94 -13.83 20.81
C PRO A 281 -8.83 -13.65 21.85
N ALA A 282 -8.93 -14.35 22.97
CA ALA A 282 -7.98 -14.23 24.08
C ALA A 282 -6.57 -14.75 23.74
N ASP A 283 -6.48 -15.68 22.80
CA ASP A 283 -5.23 -16.30 22.33
C ASP A 283 -4.65 -15.64 21.07
N LEU A 284 -5.31 -14.60 20.54
CA LEU A 284 -4.87 -13.92 19.32
C LEU A 284 -3.49 -13.31 19.51
N GLN A 285 -2.59 -13.58 18.56
CA GLN A 285 -1.28 -12.95 18.52
C GLN A 285 -1.38 -11.57 17.87
N VAL A 286 -1.15 -10.54 18.68
CA VAL A 286 -1.24 -9.14 18.26
C VAL A 286 0.15 -8.48 18.26
N GLN A 287 0.46 -7.79 17.17
CA GLN A 287 1.69 -7.02 16.99
C GLN A 287 1.40 -5.53 17.01
N VAL A 288 2.12 -4.78 17.86
CA VAL A 288 2.16 -3.32 17.83
C VAL A 288 3.26 -2.94 16.85
N ASP A 289 2.92 -2.16 15.83
CA ASP A 289 3.91 -1.60 14.91
C ASP A 289 3.94 -0.08 15.05
N ALA A 290 5.15 0.47 15.14
CA ALA A 290 5.35 1.89 14.90
C ALA A 290 5.13 2.17 13.41
N VAL A 291 4.36 3.21 13.09
CA VAL A 291 4.26 3.69 11.72
C VAL A 291 5.60 4.30 11.34
N THR A 292 6.11 3.96 10.17
CA THR A 292 7.40 4.45 9.69
C THR A 292 7.27 5.08 8.31
N VAL A 293 8.26 5.88 7.94
CA VAL A 293 8.35 6.55 6.65
C VAL A 293 9.77 6.47 6.12
N TRP A 294 9.94 6.34 4.81
CA TRP A 294 11.22 6.54 4.15
C TRP A 294 11.05 7.46 2.95
N ARG A 295 11.93 8.45 2.83
CA ARG A 295 11.85 9.51 1.81
C ARG A 295 12.96 9.32 0.79
N PRO A 296 12.65 9.27 -0.51
CA PRO A 296 13.67 9.19 -1.55
C PRO A 296 14.11 10.60 -2.00
N ASP A 297 14.48 11.48 -1.06
CA ASP A 297 14.87 12.88 -1.30
C ASP A 297 16.35 13.06 -1.68
N MET A 298 16.94 12.00 -2.22
CA MET A 298 18.37 11.92 -2.50
C MET A 298 18.64 11.45 -3.93
N ASP A 299 19.72 11.98 -4.51
CA ASP A 299 20.23 11.50 -5.79
C ASP A 299 21.21 10.34 -5.55
N TRP A 300 20.77 9.13 -5.90
CA TRP A 300 21.59 7.93 -5.87
C TRP A 300 22.20 7.60 -7.24
N SER A 301 22.17 8.51 -8.22
CA SER A 301 22.92 8.35 -9.49
C SER A 301 24.44 8.37 -9.28
N THR A 302 24.90 8.86 -8.14
CA THR A 302 26.30 8.75 -7.70
C THR A 302 26.63 7.38 -7.10
N SER A 303 25.64 6.51 -6.89
CA SER A 303 25.85 5.15 -6.41
C SER A 303 26.62 4.34 -7.44
N PRO A 304 27.60 3.52 -7.03
CA PRO A 304 28.29 2.61 -7.92
C PRO A 304 27.39 1.46 -8.40
N LEU A 305 26.10 1.44 -8.05
CA LEU A 305 25.09 0.50 -8.51
C LEU A 305 24.15 1.09 -9.57
N TRP A 306 24.22 2.39 -9.80
CA TRP A 306 23.49 3.05 -10.87
C TRP A 306 24.27 2.91 -12.19
N PRO A 307 23.62 2.65 -13.34
CA PRO A 307 22.17 2.65 -13.59
C PRO A 307 21.48 1.28 -13.54
N HIS A 308 22.17 0.22 -13.09
CA HIS A 308 21.66 -1.16 -13.21
C HIS A 308 20.87 -1.64 -11.98
N VAL A 309 20.55 -0.77 -11.03
CA VAL A 309 19.77 -1.08 -9.84
C VAL A 309 18.80 0.06 -9.53
N THR A 310 17.53 -0.27 -9.31
CA THR A 310 16.49 0.70 -8.88
C THR A 310 15.51 0.08 -7.88
N LEU A 311 14.51 0.86 -7.43
CA LEU A 311 13.54 0.48 -6.39
C LEU A 311 12.10 0.70 -6.86
N ALA A 312 11.15 -0.08 -6.34
CA ALA A 312 9.72 0.14 -6.52
C ALA A 312 8.91 -0.24 -5.27
N GLY A 313 7.75 0.40 -5.10
CA GLY A 313 6.83 0.21 -3.96
C GLY A 313 7.43 0.67 -2.64
N ASP A 314 7.07 0.00 -1.54
CA ASP A 314 7.56 0.35 -0.19
C ASP A 314 9.09 0.30 -0.03
N ALA A 315 9.79 -0.40 -0.93
CA ALA A 315 11.24 -0.34 -1.00
C ALA A 315 11.73 1.07 -1.41
N ALA A 316 10.99 1.78 -2.25
CA ALA A 316 11.29 3.12 -2.77
C ALA A 316 10.62 4.26 -2.00
N HIS A 317 9.47 4.04 -1.36
CA HIS A 317 8.68 5.13 -0.76
C HIS A 317 7.69 4.68 0.30
N ASN A 318 8.16 3.89 1.27
CA ASN A 318 7.36 3.55 2.45
C ASN A 318 6.71 4.80 3.08
N MET A 319 5.39 4.76 3.25
CA MET A 319 4.58 5.91 3.67
C MET A 319 3.46 5.50 4.63
N PRO A 320 2.98 6.43 5.49
CA PRO A 320 1.88 6.15 6.40
C PRO A 320 0.59 5.69 5.70
N PRO A 321 -0.15 4.70 6.26
CA PRO A 321 -1.23 4.01 5.54
C PRO A 321 -2.58 4.75 5.52
N PHE A 322 -2.72 5.90 6.20
CA PHE A 322 -4.02 6.53 6.50
C PHE A 322 -4.77 7.12 5.30
N ARG A 323 -4.15 7.12 4.11
CA ARG A 323 -4.79 7.50 2.83
C ARG A 323 -4.97 6.33 1.86
N GLY A 324 -4.56 5.11 2.23
CA GLY A 324 -4.60 3.95 1.33
C GLY A 324 -3.76 4.13 0.06
N GLN A 325 -2.63 4.83 0.14
CA GLN A 325 -1.84 5.25 -1.03
C GLN A 325 -0.74 4.27 -1.45
N GLY A 326 -0.22 3.46 -0.52
CA GLY A 326 0.95 2.61 -0.75
C GLY A 326 0.80 1.67 -1.95
N LEU A 327 -0.23 0.81 -1.96
CA LEU A 327 -0.48 -0.12 -3.07
C LEU A 327 -0.67 0.60 -4.41
N ASN A 328 -1.39 1.72 -4.41
CA ASN A 328 -1.74 2.43 -5.64
C ASN A 328 -0.51 3.11 -6.25
N ASN A 329 0.37 3.69 -5.41
CA ASN A 329 1.66 4.21 -5.84
C ASN A 329 2.61 3.10 -6.28
N ALA A 330 2.62 1.96 -5.59
CA ALA A 330 3.39 0.80 -6.01
C ALA A 330 2.96 0.26 -7.39
N PHE A 331 1.66 0.32 -7.70
CA PHE A 331 1.17 -0.07 -9.03
C PHE A 331 1.51 0.97 -10.09
N GLN A 332 1.50 2.26 -9.74
CA GLN A 332 2.02 3.31 -10.61
C GLN A 332 3.51 3.12 -10.91
N ASP A 333 4.32 2.72 -9.93
CA ASP A 333 5.73 2.42 -10.17
C ASP A 333 5.89 1.28 -11.18
N ALA A 334 5.10 0.21 -11.04
CA ALA A 334 5.15 -0.91 -11.96
C ALA A 334 4.87 -0.46 -13.40
N GLU A 335 3.81 0.33 -13.61
CA GLU A 335 3.47 0.86 -14.93
C GLU A 335 4.55 1.78 -15.50
N LYS A 336 5.04 2.73 -14.69
CA LYS A 336 6.04 3.70 -15.13
C LYS A 336 7.36 3.03 -15.47
N LEU A 337 7.84 2.12 -14.62
CA LEU A 337 9.07 1.38 -14.86
C LEU A 337 8.96 0.51 -16.12
N VAL A 338 7.86 -0.24 -16.28
CA VAL A 338 7.64 -1.09 -17.46
C VAL A 338 7.56 -0.25 -18.74
N SER A 339 6.86 0.90 -18.69
CA SER A 339 6.79 1.82 -19.83
C SER A 339 8.17 2.34 -20.23
N GLU A 340 9.01 2.71 -19.26
CA GLU A 340 10.37 3.19 -19.53
C GLU A 340 11.28 2.09 -20.10
N LEU A 341 11.18 0.86 -19.60
CA LEU A 341 11.95 -0.28 -20.12
C LEU A 341 11.50 -0.71 -21.51
N ARG A 342 10.21 -0.52 -21.84
CA ARG A 342 9.68 -0.74 -23.19
C ARG A 342 10.35 0.21 -24.20
N GLU A 343 10.59 1.47 -23.85
CA GLU A 343 11.32 2.42 -24.70
C GLU A 343 12.77 1.95 -24.98
N VAL A 344 13.41 1.30 -24.01
CA VAL A 344 14.74 0.69 -24.22
C VAL A 344 14.68 -0.43 -25.25
N THR A 345 13.71 -1.35 -25.15
CA THR A 345 13.55 -2.44 -26.14
C THR A 345 13.18 -1.95 -27.54
N GLN A 346 12.66 -0.72 -27.66
CA GLN A 346 12.35 -0.09 -28.94
C GLN A 346 13.53 0.72 -29.51
N GLY A 347 14.61 0.88 -28.74
CA GLY A 347 15.81 1.63 -29.15
C GLY A 347 15.64 3.16 -29.04
N SER A 348 14.59 3.65 -28.38
CA SER A 348 14.31 5.08 -28.20
C SER A 348 15.03 5.67 -26.97
N LYS A 349 15.34 4.85 -25.96
CA LYS A 349 16.13 5.23 -24.77
C LYS A 349 17.26 4.24 -24.48
N THR A 350 18.34 4.71 -23.86
CA THR A 350 19.28 3.81 -23.17
C THR A 350 18.67 3.35 -21.83
N LEU A 351 19.17 2.25 -21.27
CA LEU A 351 18.73 1.78 -19.94
C LEU A 351 18.91 2.86 -18.87
N GLU A 352 20.04 3.56 -18.91
CA GLU A 352 20.35 4.68 -18.01
C GLU A 352 19.30 5.79 -18.09
N GLN A 353 18.93 6.20 -19.31
CA GLN A 353 17.89 7.22 -19.53
C GLN A 353 16.52 6.76 -19.02
N ALA A 354 16.17 5.50 -19.25
CA ALA A 354 14.90 4.92 -18.80
C ALA A 354 14.81 4.82 -17.27
N VAL A 355 15.85 4.30 -16.62
CA VAL A 355 15.91 4.21 -15.15
C VAL A 355 15.89 5.60 -14.52
N ARG A 356 16.66 6.55 -15.06
CA ARG A 356 16.65 7.93 -14.57
C ARG A 356 15.27 8.58 -14.71
N ALA A 357 14.62 8.42 -15.87
CA ALA A 357 13.28 8.99 -16.11
C ALA A 357 12.23 8.41 -15.16
N TYR A 358 12.26 7.10 -14.92
CA TYR A 358 11.41 6.45 -13.93
C TYR A 358 11.68 6.99 -12.51
N GLU A 359 12.95 7.06 -12.11
CA GLU A 359 13.32 7.50 -10.77
C GLU A 359 12.96 8.96 -10.49
N ASP A 360 13.15 9.85 -11.47
CA ASP A 360 12.80 11.26 -11.33
C ASP A 360 11.28 11.43 -11.15
N GLU A 361 10.44 10.70 -11.89
CA GLU A 361 8.98 10.67 -11.69
C GLU A 361 8.62 10.10 -10.31
N MET A 362 9.16 8.92 -9.98
CA MET A 362 8.83 8.19 -8.77
C MET A 362 9.20 9.01 -7.53
N LYS A 363 10.38 9.64 -7.50
CA LYS A 363 10.82 10.50 -6.39
C LYS A 363 9.91 11.71 -6.23
N ALA A 364 9.64 12.44 -7.31
CA ALA A 364 8.81 13.65 -7.27
C ALA A 364 7.39 13.35 -6.76
N ARG A 365 6.75 12.30 -7.29
CA ARG A 365 5.43 11.85 -6.85
C ARG A 365 5.44 11.38 -5.39
N SER A 366 6.40 10.54 -5.04
CA SER A 366 6.46 9.91 -3.71
C SER A 366 6.67 10.93 -2.60
N LEU A 367 7.53 11.93 -2.80
CA LEU A 367 7.78 12.97 -1.80
C LEU A 367 6.50 13.76 -1.50
N LYS A 368 5.71 14.08 -2.52
CA LYS A 368 4.40 14.72 -2.38
C LYS A 368 3.42 13.82 -1.62
N GLU A 369 3.30 12.55 -2.02
CA GLU A 369 2.36 11.62 -1.38
C GLU A 369 2.73 11.32 0.08
N ILE A 370 4.02 11.24 0.39
CA ILE A 370 4.53 11.09 1.76
C ILE A 370 4.17 12.32 2.59
N GLU A 371 4.40 13.53 2.09
CA GLU A 371 4.07 14.77 2.82
C GLU A 371 2.58 14.85 3.16
N ILE A 372 1.72 14.57 2.19
CA ILE A 372 0.26 14.57 2.40
C ILE A 372 -0.14 13.45 3.36
N SER A 373 0.46 12.27 3.25
CA SER A 373 0.17 11.14 4.15
C SER A 373 0.62 11.44 5.59
N MET A 374 1.74 12.14 5.79
CA MET A 374 2.19 12.61 7.09
C MET A 374 1.24 13.64 7.71
N MET A 375 0.73 14.59 6.92
CA MET A 375 -0.29 15.54 7.38
C MET A 375 -1.58 14.83 7.77
N GLN A 376 -2.08 13.92 6.94
CA GLN A 376 -3.27 13.12 7.24
C GLN A 376 -3.09 12.32 8.51
N SER A 377 -1.92 11.70 8.69
CA SER A 377 -1.57 10.92 9.87
C SER A 377 -1.74 11.73 11.16
N ARG A 378 -1.24 12.98 11.19
CA ARG A 378 -1.42 13.86 12.34
C ARG A 378 -2.87 14.30 12.53
N MET A 379 -3.54 14.65 11.43
CA MET A 379 -4.92 15.13 11.46
C MET A 379 -5.88 14.08 12.01
N VAL A 380 -5.81 12.84 11.54
CA VAL A 380 -6.77 11.79 11.96
C VAL A 380 -6.59 11.31 13.40
N HIS A 381 -5.46 11.63 14.02
CA HIS A 381 -5.18 11.34 15.43
C HIS A 381 -5.29 12.59 16.33
N ASN A 382 -5.81 13.71 15.81
CA ASN A 382 -6.11 14.91 16.57
C ASN A 382 -7.55 15.35 16.31
N TRP A 383 -8.42 15.13 17.29
CA TRP A 383 -9.86 15.34 17.14
C TRP A 383 -10.23 16.78 16.76
N GLU A 384 -9.64 17.76 17.44
CA GLU A 384 -9.90 19.19 17.19
C GLU A 384 -9.48 19.59 15.78
N THR A 385 -8.33 19.09 15.33
CA THR A 385 -7.82 19.36 13.97
C THR A 385 -8.68 18.69 12.92
N LEU A 386 -9.06 17.42 13.13
CA LEU A 386 -9.93 16.66 12.22
C LEU A 386 -11.28 17.37 12.05
N MET A 387 -11.99 17.62 13.15
CA MET A 387 -13.31 18.28 13.10
C MET A 387 -13.21 19.76 12.71
N GLY A 388 -12.05 20.37 12.92
CA GLY A 388 -11.74 21.74 12.56
C GLY A 388 -11.47 21.96 11.06
N ALA A 389 -11.12 20.90 10.32
CA ALA A 389 -10.69 20.98 8.94
C ALA A 389 -11.80 21.51 8.01
N PRO A 390 -11.52 22.41 7.06
CA PRO A 390 -12.54 23.01 6.18
C PRO A 390 -13.41 21.98 5.46
N MET A 391 -12.79 20.90 4.94
CA MET A 391 -13.50 19.78 4.30
C MET A 391 -14.55 19.14 5.22
N MET A 392 -14.23 19.04 6.52
CA MET A 392 -15.07 18.40 7.53
C MET A 392 -16.20 19.33 8.00
N LYS A 393 -15.99 20.64 7.94
CA LYS A 393 -17.00 21.67 8.29
C LYS A 393 -18.00 21.94 7.17
N ALA A 394 -17.57 21.91 5.92
CA ALA A 394 -18.38 22.34 4.79
C ALA A 394 -19.32 21.24 4.26
N GLY A 395 -19.01 19.96 4.50
CA GLY A 395 -19.62 18.86 3.76
C GLY A 395 -19.18 18.87 2.28
N MET A 396 -19.15 17.70 1.66
CA MET A 396 -18.42 17.52 0.40
C MET A 396 -18.98 18.31 -0.80
N ASN A 397 -20.25 18.72 -0.74
CA ASN A 397 -20.88 19.53 -1.79
C ASN A 397 -20.46 21.00 -1.71
N ALA A 398 -20.45 21.61 -0.52
CA ALA A 398 -20.06 23.01 -0.38
C ALA A 398 -18.56 23.23 -0.62
N TYR A 399 -17.69 22.29 -0.22
CA TYR A 399 -16.26 22.38 -0.51
C TYR A 399 -15.94 22.25 -2.01
N ARG A 400 -16.68 21.41 -2.75
CA ARG A 400 -16.54 21.30 -4.22
C ARG A 400 -16.97 22.58 -4.93
N GLU A 401 -18.07 23.18 -4.50
CA GLU A 401 -18.56 24.46 -5.05
C GLU A 401 -17.60 25.61 -4.72
N GLU A 402 -17.03 25.64 -3.52
CA GLU A 402 -16.11 26.69 -3.09
C GLU A 402 -14.75 26.60 -3.81
N VAL A 403 -14.21 25.39 -4.00
CA VAL A 403 -12.95 25.18 -4.73
C VAL A 403 -13.13 25.39 -6.24
N ASN A 404 -14.23 24.93 -6.84
CA ASN A 404 -14.49 25.15 -8.27
C ASN A 404 -14.89 26.60 -8.58
N GLY A 405 -15.60 27.28 -7.66
CA GLY A 405 -15.92 28.71 -7.77
C GLY A 405 -14.68 29.62 -7.71
N HIS A 406 -13.63 29.23 -6.99
CA HIS A 406 -12.33 29.91 -7.02
C HIS A 406 -11.57 29.71 -8.34
N VAL A 407 -11.78 28.61 -9.06
CA VAL A 407 -11.16 28.38 -10.39
C VAL A 407 -11.86 29.18 -11.48
N GLU A 408 -13.20 29.29 -11.43
CA GLU A 408 -13.94 30.10 -12.41
C GLU A 408 -13.72 31.61 -12.19
N THR A 409 -13.68 32.09 -10.94
CA THR A 409 -13.43 33.52 -10.66
C THR A 409 -12.00 33.99 -10.96
N ALA A 410 -11.02 33.09 -10.98
CA ALA A 410 -9.63 33.42 -11.35
C ALA A 410 -9.40 33.50 -12.87
N SER A 411 -10.38 33.10 -13.69
CA SER A 411 -10.28 33.10 -15.16
C SER A 411 -11.01 34.27 -15.85
N GLY A 412 -11.66 35.14 -15.08
CA GLY A 412 -12.49 36.25 -15.57
C GLY A 412 -11.87 37.66 -15.48
N GLY A 413 -10.55 37.78 -15.28
CA GLY A 413 -9.87 39.08 -15.23
C GLY A 413 -9.50 39.59 -16.62
N GLU A 414 -10.37 40.37 -17.25
CA GLU A 414 -10.13 41.08 -18.51
C GLU A 414 -8.82 41.89 -18.49
N VAL A 415 -7.92 41.60 -19.44
CA VAL A 415 -6.84 42.50 -19.82
C VAL A 415 -7.44 43.59 -20.70
N ASN A 416 -7.97 44.65 -20.09
CA ASN A 416 -8.22 45.92 -20.78
C ASN A 416 -6.97 46.80 -20.64
N GLY A 417 -6.21 46.87 -21.73
CA GLY A 417 -5.02 47.72 -21.83
C GLY A 417 -5.35 49.19 -22.01
N VAL A 418 -4.36 50.05 -21.75
CA VAL A 418 -4.22 51.35 -22.40
C VAL A 418 -2.73 51.66 -22.56
N LYS A 419 -2.45 52.22 -23.75
CA LYS A 419 -1.21 52.77 -24.31
C LYS A 419 -0.27 53.49 -23.34
#